data_AF-A0A1A8N300-F1
#
_entry.id   AF-A0A1A8N300-F1
#
_cell.length_a   1.000
_cell.length_b   1.000
_cell.length_c   1.000
_cell.angle_alpha   90.00
_cell.angle_beta   90.00
_cell.angle_gamma   90.00
#
_symmetry.space_group_name_H-M   'P 1'
#
loop_
_entity.id
_entity.type
_entity.pdbx_description
1 polymer ?
#
loop_
_entity_poly.entity_id
_entity_poly.type
_entity_poly.pdbx_seq_one_letter_code
_entity_poly.pdbx_strand_id
1 'polypeptide(L)'
;KEVLSLGPHVCTFSGLQDDREYKRMERELTRLLLEVDQVDTEGKVELQGARKRAAQEVEGLLRYLEENASHPSRLAMEELSVAARQLVDEHVVAPQRAGGVAEINDELLDTLQQLVLRLTQVKTEGRVPLRKARYRALTRLCAVQDVLEGRTPHQTLSLPLSGDSNEAVHRINQVMVKVSMARSQLVALLMGLSGRDSCAHLSRILTE
;
A
#
# COMPACT_ATOMS: atom_id res chain seq x y z
N LYS A 1 -9.51 -30.88 2.33
CA LYS A 1 -8.98 -30.41 1.02
C LYS A 1 -9.07 -28.89 0.91
N GLU A 2 -10.23 -28.29 1.18
CA GLU A 2 -10.42 -26.83 1.08
C GLU A 2 -9.61 -26.02 2.12
N VAL A 3 -9.48 -26.54 3.35
CA VAL A 3 -8.58 -25.96 4.38
C VAL A 3 -7.11 -25.95 3.91
N LEU A 4 -6.67 -26.98 3.18
CA LEU A 4 -5.31 -27.06 2.66
C LEU A 4 -5.05 -26.05 1.53
N SER A 5 -6.08 -25.63 0.79
CA SER A 5 -5.95 -24.58 -0.22
C SER A 5 -6.06 -23.17 0.38
N LEU A 6 -6.91 -22.97 1.40
CA LEU A 6 -7.16 -21.66 1.99
C LEU A 6 -6.10 -21.26 3.02
N GLY A 7 -5.54 -22.24 3.75
CA GLY A 7 -4.50 -22.03 4.76
C GLY A 7 -3.31 -21.21 4.26
N PRO A 8 -2.66 -21.54 3.12
CA PRO A 8 -1.56 -20.74 2.57
C PRO A 8 -1.92 -19.27 2.28
N HIS A 9 -3.16 -19.01 1.84
CA HIS A 9 -3.63 -17.64 1.57
C HIS A 9 -3.77 -16.85 2.87
N VAL A 10 -4.37 -17.46 3.90
CA VAL A 10 -4.47 -16.88 5.25
C VAL A 10 -3.09 -16.63 5.85
N CYS A 11 -2.17 -17.59 5.73
CA CYS A 11 -0.80 -17.50 6.23
C CYS A 11 0.06 -16.40 5.57
N THR A 12 -0.35 -15.92 4.40
CA THR A 12 0.38 -14.89 3.63
C THR A 12 -0.42 -13.61 3.43
N PHE A 13 -1.62 -13.53 4.00
CA PHE A 13 -2.43 -12.32 4.04
C PHE A 13 -1.69 -11.25 4.84
N SER A 14 -1.70 -10.02 4.34
CA SER A 14 -0.97 -8.91 4.96
C SER A 14 -1.80 -7.62 4.99
N GLY A 15 -3.12 -7.75 4.84
CA GLY A 15 -4.06 -6.63 4.81
C GLY A 15 -4.62 -6.29 6.20
N LEU A 16 -5.67 -5.49 6.23
CA LEU A 16 -6.43 -5.09 7.42
C LEU A 16 -7.81 -5.76 7.44
N GLN A 17 -8.55 -5.61 8.53
CA GLN A 17 -9.89 -6.22 8.71
C GLN A 17 -10.95 -5.63 7.76
N ASP A 18 -10.79 -4.37 7.37
CA ASP A 18 -11.68 -3.68 6.45
C ASP A 18 -11.46 -4.06 4.98
N ASP A 19 -10.32 -4.70 4.66
CA ASP A 19 -9.99 -5.16 3.32
C ASP A 19 -11.00 -6.18 2.81
N ARG A 20 -11.38 -6.03 1.53
CA ARG A 20 -12.29 -6.97 0.85
C ARG A 20 -11.79 -8.40 0.89
N GLU A 21 -10.47 -8.59 0.80
CA GLU A 21 -9.86 -9.92 0.85
C GLU A 21 -9.94 -10.55 2.24
N TYR A 22 -9.75 -9.78 3.32
CA TYR A 22 -9.99 -10.25 4.68
C TYR A 22 -11.42 -10.78 4.82
N LYS A 23 -12.40 -9.93 4.48
CA LYS A 23 -13.83 -10.27 4.55
C LYS A 23 -14.20 -11.48 3.70
N ARG A 24 -13.52 -11.69 2.57
CA ARG A 24 -13.69 -12.88 1.72
C ARG A 24 -13.20 -14.13 2.47
N MET A 25 -11.96 -14.13 2.95
CA MET A 25 -11.36 -15.28 3.63
C MET A 25 -12.08 -15.62 4.94
N GLU A 26 -12.46 -14.61 5.71
CA GLU A 26 -13.25 -14.77 6.93
C GLU A 26 -14.57 -15.51 6.63
N ARG A 27 -15.34 -15.03 5.63
CA ARG A 27 -16.61 -15.68 5.23
C ARG A 27 -16.40 -17.12 4.76
N GLU A 28 -15.36 -17.37 3.97
CA GLU A 28 -15.03 -18.72 3.48
C GLU A 28 -14.68 -19.66 4.64
N LEU A 29 -13.86 -19.22 5.59
CA LEU A 29 -13.51 -20.00 6.78
C LEU A 29 -14.72 -20.23 7.68
N THR A 30 -15.54 -19.21 7.95
CA THR A 30 -16.77 -19.37 8.75
C THR A 30 -17.73 -20.35 8.10
N ARG A 31 -17.86 -20.31 6.77
CA ARG A 31 -18.67 -21.29 6.03
C ARG A 31 -18.14 -22.71 6.23
N LEU A 32 -16.82 -22.91 6.08
CA LEU A 32 -16.20 -24.23 6.31
C LEU A 32 -16.41 -24.74 7.73
N LEU A 33 -16.34 -23.86 8.73
CA LEU A 33 -16.60 -24.24 10.12
C LEU A 33 -18.04 -24.76 10.30
N LEU A 34 -19.02 -24.05 9.76
CA LEU A 34 -20.43 -24.48 9.79
C LEU A 34 -20.65 -25.81 9.07
N GLU A 35 -19.99 -26.02 7.94
CA GLU A 35 -20.06 -27.29 7.20
C GLU A 35 -19.47 -28.45 8.01
N VAL A 36 -18.36 -28.23 8.72
CA VAL A 36 -17.77 -29.23 9.62
C VAL A 36 -18.70 -29.55 10.80
N ASP A 37 -19.32 -28.53 11.41
CA ASP A 37 -20.21 -28.72 12.56
C ASP A 37 -21.47 -29.52 12.22
N GLN A 38 -21.93 -29.41 10.96
CA GLN A 38 -23.09 -30.15 10.45
C GLN A 38 -22.80 -31.61 10.14
N VAL A 39 -21.54 -32.06 10.18
CA VAL A 39 -21.19 -33.46 9.92
C VAL A 39 -21.79 -34.34 11.03
N ASP A 40 -22.73 -35.20 10.64
CA ASP A 40 -23.22 -36.28 11.48
C ASP A 40 -22.12 -37.34 11.63
N THR A 41 -21.90 -37.75 12.87
CA THR A 41 -20.86 -38.71 13.25
C THR A 41 -21.45 -40.08 13.54
N GLU A 42 -22.78 -40.23 13.58
CA GLU A 42 -23.48 -41.48 13.91
C GLU A 42 -23.01 -42.10 15.25
N GLY A 43 -22.47 -41.29 16.16
CA GLY A 43 -21.86 -41.76 17.41
C GLY A 43 -20.49 -42.45 17.25
N LYS A 44 -19.93 -42.52 16.03
CA LYS A 44 -18.61 -43.11 15.77
C LYS A 44 -17.50 -42.19 16.30
N VAL A 45 -16.76 -42.67 17.29
CA VAL A 45 -15.68 -41.93 17.96
C VAL A 45 -14.62 -41.41 16.98
N GLU A 46 -14.27 -42.20 15.96
CA GLU A 46 -13.30 -41.79 14.94
C GLU A 46 -13.78 -40.58 14.13
N LEU A 47 -15.07 -40.55 13.76
CA LEU A 47 -15.68 -39.44 13.02
C LEU A 47 -15.79 -38.19 13.91
N GLN A 48 -16.14 -38.35 15.18
CA GLN A 48 -16.14 -37.25 16.16
C GLN A 48 -14.74 -36.64 16.33
N GLY A 49 -13.71 -37.48 16.41
CA GLY A 49 -12.32 -37.04 16.47
C GLY A 49 -11.89 -36.29 15.20
N ALA A 50 -12.28 -36.79 14.02
CA ALA A 50 -11.98 -36.14 12.75
C ALA A 50 -12.68 -34.78 12.61
N ARG A 51 -13.98 -34.71 12.94
CA ARG A 51 -14.76 -33.46 12.94
C ARG A 51 -14.14 -32.43 13.88
N LYS A 52 -13.82 -32.84 15.11
CA LYS A 52 -13.18 -31.95 16.09
C LYS A 52 -11.85 -31.39 15.59
N ARG A 53 -10.99 -32.22 14.99
CA ARG A 53 -9.72 -31.76 14.40
C ARG A 53 -9.93 -30.76 13.27
N ALA A 54 -10.87 -31.05 12.36
CA ALA A 54 -11.19 -30.14 11.26
C ALA A 54 -11.72 -28.79 11.75
N ALA A 55 -12.62 -28.77 12.74
CA ALA A 55 -13.13 -27.54 13.34
C ALA A 55 -11.98 -26.72 13.96
N GLN A 56 -11.11 -27.37 14.73
CA GLN A 56 -9.95 -26.73 15.35
C GLN A 56 -8.96 -26.15 14.34
N GLU A 57 -8.76 -26.81 13.19
CA GLU A 57 -7.93 -26.27 12.11
C GLU A 57 -8.53 -24.99 11.51
N VAL A 58 -9.84 -24.98 11.22
CA VAL A 58 -10.52 -23.80 10.67
C VAL A 58 -10.55 -22.65 11.67
N GLU A 59 -10.88 -22.92 12.94
CA GLU A 59 -10.83 -21.94 14.03
C GLU A 59 -9.42 -21.37 14.22
N GLY A 60 -8.40 -22.20 14.10
CA GLY A 60 -6.99 -21.77 14.15
C GLY A 60 -6.65 -20.79 13.03
N LEU A 61 -7.15 -21.03 11.80
CA LEU A 61 -6.96 -20.12 10.68
C LEU A 61 -7.72 -18.80 10.85
N LEU A 62 -8.96 -18.83 11.34
CA LEU A 62 -9.74 -17.61 11.64
C LEU A 62 -9.01 -16.73 12.66
N ARG A 63 -8.56 -17.34 13.76
CA ARG A 63 -7.80 -16.64 14.79
C ARG A 63 -6.51 -16.05 14.25
N TYR A 64 -5.76 -16.83 13.48
CA TYR A 64 -4.52 -16.34 12.86
C TYR A 64 -4.77 -15.18 11.89
N LEU A 65 -5.84 -15.24 11.09
CA LEU A 65 -6.23 -14.17 10.19
C LEU A 65 -6.54 -12.87 10.95
N GLU A 66 -7.34 -12.96 12.01
CA GLU A 66 -7.69 -11.85 12.88
C GLU A 66 -6.46 -11.26 13.58
N GLU A 67 -5.68 -12.10 14.26
CA GLU A 67 -4.47 -11.69 14.99
C GLU A 67 -3.46 -10.95 14.09
N ASN A 68 -3.34 -11.34 12.82
CA ASN A 68 -2.45 -10.64 11.89
C ASN A 68 -3.01 -9.30 11.43
N ALA A 69 -4.32 -9.22 11.17
CA ALA A 69 -4.97 -8.01 10.68
C ALA A 69 -5.05 -6.93 11.76
N SER A 70 -5.18 -7.33 13.03
CA SER A 70 -5.23 -6.43 14.20
C SER A 70 -3.88 -6.30 14.92
N HIS A 71 -2.81 -6.92 14.41
CA HIS A 71 -1.50 -6.91 15.06
C HIS A 71 -0.98 -5.48 15.28
N PRO A 72 -0.42 -5.12 16.46
CA PRO A 72 0.10 -3.77 16.71
C PRO A 72 1.12 -3.30 15.65
N SER A 73 2.07 -4.17 15.28
CA SER A 73 2.99 -3.88 14.17
C SER A 73 2.30 -3.65 12.82
N ARG A 74 1.20 -4.35 12.52
CA ARG A 74 0.44 -4.14 11.27
C ARG A 74 -0.24 -2.78 11.27
N LEU A 75 -0.84 -2.41 12.41
CA LEU A 75 -1.47 -1.10 12.60
C LEU A 75 -0.43 0.03 12.52
N ALA A 76 0.72 -0.12 13.17
CA ALA A 76 1.81 0.86 13.08
C ALA A 76 2.32 1.07 11.64
N MET A 77 2.41 -0.01 10.83
CA MET A 77 2.74 0.11 9.41
C MET A 77 1.66 0.87 8.62
N GLU A 78 0.39 0.69 8.97
CA GLU A 78 -0.71 1.44 8.36
C GLU A 78 -0.65 2.92 8.73
N GLU A 79 -0.48 3.22 10.02
CA GLU A 79 -0.37 4.60 10.52
C GLU A 79 0.75 5.36 9.80
N LEU A 80 1.92 4.75 9.66
CA LEU A 80 3.04 5.33 8.90
C LEU A 80 2.70 5.51 7.41
N SER A 81 2.00 4.55 6.82
CA SER A 81 1.56 4.64 5.41
C SER A 81 0.52 5.74 5.20
N VAL A 82 -0.38 5.95 6.16
CA VAL A 82 -1.39 7.03 6.15
C VAL A 82 -0.74 8.38 6.36
N ALA A 83 0.18 8.51 7.33
CA ALA A 83 0.92 9.74 7.56
C ALA A 83 1.70 10.17 6.31
N ALA A 84 2.38 9.23 5.65
CA ALA A 84 3.06 9.52 4.40
C ALA A 84 2.10 9.92 3.28
N ARG A 85 0.91 9.30 3.22
CA ARG A 85 -0.12 9.64 2.23
C ARG A 85 -0.62 11.06 2.41
N GLN A 86 -0.88 11.46 3.65
CA GLN A 86 -1.32 12.81 3.99
C GLN A 86 -0.25 13.84 3.64
N LEU A 87 0.99 13.62 4.08
CA LEU A 87 2.14 14.47 3.78
C LEU A 87 2.31 14.69 2.27
N VAL A 88 2.24 13.61 1.48
CA VAL A 88 2.39 13.69 0.03
C VAL A 88 1.17 14.37 -0.63
N ASP A 89 -0.04 14.11 -0.16
CA ASP A 89 -1.24 14.76 -0.69
C ASP A 89 -1.18 16.27 -0.45
N GLU A 90 -0.83 16.70 0.76
CA GLU A 90 -0.76 18.11 1.16
C GLU A 90 0.32 18.88 0.40
N HIS A 91 1.52 18.33 0.24
CA HIS A 91 2.66 19.06 -0.33
C HIS A 91 2.85 18.87 -1.84
N VAL A 92 2.35 17.77 -2.41
CA VAL A 92 2.64 17.42 -3.82
C VAL A 92 1.38 17.33 -4.65
N VAL A 93 0.39 16.55 -4.20
CA VAL A 93 -0.74 16.20 -5.06
C VAL A 93 -1.82 17.28 -5.06
N ALA A 94 -2.24 17.79 -3.90
CA ALA A 94 -3.25 18.83 -3.77
C ALA A 94 -2.80 20.16 -4.43
N PRO A 95 -1.55 20.66 -4.23
CA PRO A 95 -1.08 21.86 -4.91
C PRO A 95 -1.11 21.72 -6.43
N GLN A 96 -0.67 20.56 -6.95
CA GLN A 96 -0.70 20.30 -8.39
C GLN A 96 -2.14 20.23 -8.94
N ARG A 97 -3.09 19.64 -8.21
CA ARG A 97 -4.51 19.61 -8.59
C ARG A 97 -5.14 21.01 -8.62
N ALA A 98 -4.69 21.91 -7.75
CA ALA A 98 -5.11 23.30 -7.73
C ALA A 98 -4.47 24.15 -8.84
N GLY A 99 -3.64 23.56 -9.70
CA GLY A 99 -2.90 24.29 -10.74
C GLY A 99 -1.67 25.04 -10.21
N GLY A 100 -1.31 24.83 -8.94
CA GLY A 100 -0.10 25.37 -8.33
C GLY A 100 1.14 24.53 -8.64
N VAL A 101 2.30 25.05 -8.25
CA VAL A 101 3.58 24.33 -8.30
C VAL A 101 3.79 23.62 -6.96
N ALA A 102 4.03 22.31 -6.99
CA ALA A 102 4.41 21.57 -5.79
C ALA A 102 5.80 22.02 -5.33
N GLU A 103 5.86 22.60 -4.12
CA GLU A 103 7.12 22.94 -3.46
C GLU A 103 7.70 21.70 -2.79
N ILE A 104 8.55 20.99 -3.52
CA ILE A 104 9.33 19.88 -2.97
C ILE A 104 10.58 20.49 -2.35
N ASN A 105 10.55 20.64 -1.02
CA ASN A 105 11.65 21.18 -0.23
C ASN A 105 12.36 20.07 0.56
N ASP A 106 13.50 20.39 1.15
CA ASP A 106 14.29 19.44 1.93
C ASP A 106 13.52 18.94 3.17
N GLU A 107 12.66 19.77 3.77
CA GLU A 107 11.84 19.40 4.92
C GLU A 107 10.84 18.26 4.61
N LEU A 108 10.20 18.30 3.44
CA LEU A 108 9.34 17.23 2.95
C LEU A 108 10.13 15.91 2.78
N LEU A 109 11.29 16.00 2.15
CA LEU A 109 12.16 14.84 1.89
C LEU A 109 12.68 14.24 3.20
N ASP A 110 13.11 15.07 4.14
CA ASP A 110 13.54 14.67 5.48
C ASP A 110 12.41 13.99 6.26
N THR A 111 11.20 14.54 6.18
CA THR A 111 10.03 13.95 6.85
C THR A 111 9.68 12.58 6.24
N LEU A 112 9.71 12.46 4.91
CA LEU A 112 9.53 11.16 4.23
C LEU A 112 10.62 10.16 4.63
N GLN A 113 11.88 10.60 4.70
CA GLN A 113 13.00 9.77 5.12
C GLN A 113 12.82 9.28 6.55
N GLN A 114 12.36 10.13 7.46
CA GLN A 114 12.03 9.74 8.83
C GLN A 114 10.91 8.68 8.88
N LEU A 115 9.88 8.80 8.05
CA LEU A 115 8.81 7.80 7.96
C LEU A 115 9.34 6.45 7.45
N VAL A 116 10.23 6.45 6.45
CA VAL A 116 10.91 5.24 5.98
C VAL A 116 11.75 4.61 7.08
N LEU A 117 12.56 5.40 7.79
CA LEU A 117 13.37 4.92 8.91
C LEU A 117 12.49 4.29 9.99
N ARG A 118 11.41 4.96 10.41
CA ARG A 118 10.45 4.41 11.38
C ARG A 118 9.83 3.10 10.89
N LEU A 119 9.49 3.01 9.61
CA LEU A 119 8.93 1.81 9.02
C LEU A 119 9.92 0.63 9.02
N THR A 120 11.22 0.87 8.78
CA THR A 120 12.25 -0.19 8.88
C THR A 120 12.38 -0.77 10.28
N GLN A 121 12.13 0.04 11.31
CA GLN A 121 12.23 -0.32 12.72
C GLN A 121 11.01 -1.10 13.25
N VAL A 122 9.89 -1.11 12.51
CA VAL A 122 8.70 -1.87 12.94
C VAL A 122 9.05 -3.37 13.00
N LYS A 123 8.88 -3.96 14.18
CA LYS A 123 9.17 -5.38 14.44
C LYS A 123 8.16 -6.28 13.71
N THR A 124 8.68 -7.31 13.05
CA THR A 124 7.86 -8.28 12.30
C THR A 124 7.73 -9.63 13.00
N GLU A 125 8.45 -9.84 14.11
CA GLU A 125 8.37 -11.06 14.94
C GLU A 125 8.57 -12.38 14.15
N GLY A 126 9.30 -12.33 13.05
CA GLY A 126 9.45 -13.47 12.13
C GLY A 126 8.19 -13.82 11.31
N ARG A 127 7.05 -13.18 11.59
CA ARG A 127 5.78 -13.41 10.89
C ARG A 127 5.89 -12.98 9.43
N VAL A 128 5.57 -13.90 8.52
CA VAL A 128 5.56 -13.66 7.06
C VAL A 128 4.58 -12.53 6.67
N PRO A 129 3.33 -12.50 7.17
CA PRO A 129 2.39 -11.39 6.97
C PRO A 129 2.98 -10.01 7.25
N LEU A 130 3.63 -9.84 8.40
CA LEU A 130 4.20 -8.57 8.84
C LEU A 130 5.41 -8.17 8.00
N ARG A 131 6.27 -9.12 7.65
CA ARG A 131 7.39 -8.87 6.72
C ARG A 131 6.89 -8.37 5.36
N LYS A 132 5.86 -9.01 4.82
CA LYS A 132 5.23 -8.65 3.55
C LYS A 132 4.57 -7.27 3.60
N ALA A 133 3.84 -6.96 4.67
CA ALA A 133 3.25 -5.64 4.89
C ALA A 133 4.32 -4.54 4.95
N ARG A 134 5.36 -4.74 5.76
CA ARG A 134 6.48 -3.79 5.89
C ARG A 134 7.19 -3.58 4.58
N TYR A 135 7.50 -4.66 3.86
CA TYR A 135 8.15 -4.59 2.55
C TYR A 135 7.31 -3.79 1.55
N ARG A 136 6.00 -4.08 1.43
CA ARG A 136 5.10 -3.34 0.54
C ARG A 136 5.02 -1.85 0.87
N ALA A 137 4.97 -1.51 2.16
CA ALA A 137 4.96 -0.11 2.59
C ALA A 137 6.30 0.59 2.28
N LEU A 138 7.44 -0.08 2.54
CA LEU A 138 8.77 0.45 2.22
C LEU A 138 8.95 0.66 0.71
N THR A 139 8.61 -0.35 -0.10
CA THR A 139 8.72 -0.25 -1.56
C THR A 139 7.93 0.94 -2.11
N ARG A 140 6.72 1.18 -1.59
CA ARG A 140 5.92 2.34 -2.01
C ARG A 140 6.57 3.67 -1.60
N LEU A 141 7.04 3.77 -0.37
CA LEU A 141 7.63 5.02 0.14
C LEU A 141 8.96 5.36 -0.53
N CYS A 142 9.84 4.37 -0.72
CA CYS A 142 11.09 4.57 -1.43
C CYS A 142 10.83 4.99 -2.88
N ALA A 143 9.87 4.36 -3.56
CA ALA A 143 9.50 4.77 -4.92
C ALA A 143 8.97 6.22 -4.98
N VAL A 144 8.24 6.67 -3.96
CA VAL A 144 7.81 8.07 -3.88
C VAL A 144 8.99 9.00 -3.62
N GLN A 145 9.88 8.66 -2.69
CA GLN A 145 11.10 9.44 -2.46
C GLN A 145 11.94 9.58 -3.73
N ASP A 146 12.20 8.48 -4.45
CA ASP A 146 12.97 8.51 -5.70
C ASP A 146 12.38 9.47 -6.74
N VAL A 147 11.04 9.55 -6.83
CA VAL A 147 10.34 10.47 -7.74
C VAL A 147 10.44 11.94 -7.28
N LEU A 148 10.50 12.18 -5.97
CA LEU A 148 10.57 13.52 -5.39
C LEU A 148 12.00 14.06 -5.29
N GLU A 149 12.99 13.23 -4.95
CA GLU A 149 14.40 13.63 -4.84
C GLU A 149 14.97 14.16 -6.16
N GLY A 150 14.47 13.64 -7.30
CA GLY A 150 14.72 14.19 -8.63
C GLY A 150 14.16 15.61 -8.88
N ARG A 151 13.78 16.33 -7.82
CA ARG A 151 13.30 17.73 -7.82
C ARG A 151 14.09 18.64 -6.86
N THR A 152 15.11 18.15 -6.16
CA THR A 152 15.89 19.01 -5.26
C THR A 152 16.51 20.18 -6.05
N PRO A 153 16.64 21.38 -5.45
CA PRO A 153 17.23 22.55 -6.09
C PRO A 153 18.66 22.31 -6.60
N HIS A 154 19.35 21.30 -6.06
CA HIS A 154 20.69 20.90 -6.48
C HIS A 154 20.70 20.08 -7.77
N GLN A 155 19.56 19.52 -8.20
CA GLN A 155 19.42 18.69 -9.40
C GLN A 155 18.51 19.31 -10.47
N THR A 156 17.71 20.32 -10.13
CA THR A 156 16.75 20.93 -11.06
C THR A 156 17.07 22.40 -11.26
N LEU A 157 17.18 22.84 -12.52
CA LEU A 157 17.26 24.26 -12.87
C LEU A 157 16.19 25.05 -12.10
N SER A 158 16.53 26.25 -11.62
CA SER A 158 15.56 27.19 -11.04
C SER A 158 14.48 27.48 -12.09
N LEU A 159 13.35 26.80 -11.99
CA LEU A 159 12.24 26.89 -12.94
C LEU A 159 11.13 27.75 -12.32
N PRO A 160 10.43 28.56 -13.13
CA PRO A 160 10.65 28.73 -14.57
C PRO A 160 11.96 29.47 -14.87
N LEU A 161 12.63 29.08 -15.96
CA LEU A 161 13.79 29.81 -16.46
C LEU A 161 13.38 31.26 -16.79
N SER A 162 14.24 32.24 -16.50
CA SER A 162 13.96 33.67 -16.73
C SER A 162 13.54 33.94 -18.17
N GLY A 163 12.42 34.64 -18.33
CA GLY A 163 11.68 34.77 -19.58
C GLY A 163 12.25 35.71 -20.64
N ASP A 164 13.53 36.10 -20.56
CA ASP A 164 14.11 37.04 -21.52
C ASP A 164 14.45 36.32 -22.84
N SER A 165 13.40 36.14 -23.64
CA SER A 165 13.42 36.20 -25.11
C SER A 165 14.01 35.01 -25.88
N ASN A 166 13.76 33.76 -25.48
CA ASN A 166 14.03 32.60 -26.34
C ASN A 166 12.85 31.63 -26.42
N GLU A 167 12.36 31.35 -27.63
CA GLU A 167 11.29 30.39 -27.89
C GLU A 167 11.61 29.00 -27.31
N ALA A 168 12.89 28.60 -27.35
CA ALA A 168 13.35 27.36 -26.73
C ALA A 168 13.13 27.36 -25.21
N VAL A 169 13.34 28.49 -24.53
CA VAL A 169 13.09 28.62 -23.07
C VAL A 169 11.60 28.45 -22.78
N HIS A 170 10.73 29.03 -23.61
CA HIS A 170 9.29 28.84 -23.47
C HIS A 170 8.88 27.37 -23.67
N ARG A 171 9.41 26.71 -24.71
CA ARG A 171 9.17 25.27 -24.96
C ARG A 171 9.69 24.40 -23.81
N ILE A 172 10.87 24.69 -23.27
CA ILE A 172 11.45 23.98 -22.11
C ILE A 172 10.52 24.11 -20.90
N ASN A 173 10.10 25.33 -20.55
CA ASN A 173 9.19 25.56 -19.43
C ASN A 173 7.87 24.78 -19.61
N GLN A 174 7.29 24.76 -20.82
CA GLN A 174 6.08 23.97 -21.12
C GLN A 174 6.28 22.46 -20.91
N VAL A 175 7.39 21.90 -21.39
CA VAL A 175 7.71 20.47 -21.20
C VAL A 175 7.90 20.17 -19.72
N MET A 176 8.58 21.04 -18.97
CA MET A 176 8.80 20.87 -17.54
C MET A 176 7.50 20.87 -16.73
N VAL A 177 6.52 21.70 -17.10
CA VAL A 177 5.18 21.66 -16.47
C VAL A 177 4.51 20.30 -16.70
N LYS A 178 4.57 19.76 -17.92
CA LYS A 178 4.00 18.43 -18.23
C LYS A 178 4.69 17.32 -17.44
N VAL A 179 6.03 17.35 -17.36
CA VAL A 179 6.81 16.39 -16.56
C VAL A 179 6.46 16.51 -15.08
N SER A 180 6.32 17.73 -14.55
CA SER A 180 5.89 17.96 -13.17
C SER A 180 4.54 17.32 -12.89
N MET A 181 3.57 17.54 -13.79
CA MET A 181 2.23 16.99 -13.66
C MET A 181 2.24 15.46 -13.69
N ALA A 182 2.95 14.85 -14.63
CA ALA A 182 3.07 13.39 -14.75
C ALA A 182 3.72 12.78 -13.50
N ARG A 183 4.75 13.41 -12.93
CA ARG A 183 5.37 12.95 -11.68
C ARG A 183 4.41 13.02 -10.49
N SER A 184 3.67 14.13 -10.33
CA SER A 184 2.70 14.26 -9.25
C SER A 184 1.56 13.25 -9.38
N GLN A 185 1.14 12.93 -10.60
CA GLN A 185 0.18 11.85 -10.88
C GLN A 185 0.75 10.48 -10.53
N LEU A 186 2.02 10.20 -10.86
CA LEU A 186 2.69 8.96 -10.48
C LEU A 186 2.77 8.81 -8.95
N VAL A 187 3.16 9.87 -8.25
CA VAL A 187 3.18 9.93 -6.79
C VAL A 187 1.79 9.65 -6.21
N ALA A 188 0.75 10.28 -6.76
CA ALA A 188 -0.63 10.03 -6.36
C ALA A 188 -1.04 8.57 -6.60
N LEU A 189 -0.60 7.95 -7.69
CA LEU A 189 -0.86 6.53 -7.99
C LEU A 189 -0.17 5.61 -6.99
N LEU A 190 1.12 5.84 -6.72
CA LEU A 190 1.90 5.06 -5.75
C LEU A 190 1.29 5.13 -4.33
N MET A 191 0.72 6.27 -3.96
CA MET A 191 0.08 6.50 -2.66
C MET A 191 -1.40 6.14 -2.61
N GLY A 192 -2.00 5.66 -3.71
CA GLY A 192 -3.42 5.31 -3.75
C GLY A 192 -4.37 6.52 -3.64
N LEU A 193 -3.90 7.70 -4.02
CA LEU A 193 -4.64 8.97 -4.07
C LEU A 193 -5.34 9.20 -5.42
N SER A 194 -5.13 8.31 -6.39
CA SER A 194 -5.63 8.43 -7.76
C SER A 194 -6.94 7.67 -7.99
N GLY A 195 -7.81 8.24 -8.83
CA GLY A 195 -8.95 7.53 -9.42
C GLY A 195 -8.53 6.69 -10.63
N ARG A 196 -9.44 5.86 -11.18
CA ARG A 196 -9.16 5.00 -12.35
C ARG A 196 -8.68 5.78 -13.58
N ASP A 197 -9.14 7.02 -13.76
CA ASP A 197 -8.82 7.84 -14.93
C ASP A 197 -7.37 8.35 -14.93
N SER A 198 -6.74 8.44 -13.75
CA SER A 198 -5.34 8.90 -13.62
C SER A 198 -4.34 7.91 -14.22
N CYS A 199 -4.60 6.60 -14.12
CA CYS A 199 -3.74 5.56 -14.70
C CYS A 199 -3.76 5.60 -16.24
N ALA A 200 -4.95 5.78 -16.83
CA ALA A 200 -5.10 5.85 -18.28
C ALA A 200 -4.41 7.09 -18.87
N HIS A 201 -4.49 8.21 -18.16
CA HIS A 201 -3.83 9.45 -18.56
C HIS A 201 -2.30 9.35 -18.46
N LEU A 202 -1.76 8.80 -17.36
CA LEU A 202 -0.32 8.56 -17.20
C LEU A 202 0.23 7.61 -18.27
N SER A 203 -0.47 6.52 -18.54
CA SER A 203 -0.06 5.57 -19.59
C SER A 203 0.08 6.28 -20.93
N ARG A 204 -0.88 7.14 -21.29
CA ARG A 204 -0.85 7.89 -22.55
C ARG A 204 0.38 8.81 -22.62
N ILE A 205 0.64 9.58 -21.56
CA ILE A 205 1.79 10.50 -21.50
C ILE A 205 3.13 9.76 -21.62
N LEU A 206 3.24 8.55 -21.07
CA LEU A 206 4.48 7.78 -21.09
C LEU A 206 4.72 7.03 -22.41
N THR A 207 3.69 6.85 -23.24
CA THR A 207 3.77 6.06 -24.48
C THR A 207 3.70 6.91 -25.76
N GLU A 208 3.34 8.18 -25.67
CA GLU A 208 3.29 9.15 -26.77
C GLU A 208 4.52 10.07 -26.76
#